data_AF-A0A699ZIJ4-F1
#
_entry.id   AF-A0A699ZIJ4-F1
#
_cell.length_a   1.000
_cell.length_b   1.000
_cell.length_c   1.000
_cell.angle_alpha   90.00
_cell.angle_beta   90.00
_cell.angle_gamma   90.00
#
_symmetry.space_group_name_H-M   'P 1'
#
loop_
_entity.id
_entity.type
_entity.pdbx_description
1 polymer ?
#
loop_
_entity_poly.entity_id
_entity_poly.type
_entity_poly.pdbx_seq_one_letter_code
_entity_poly.pdbx_strand_id
1 'polypeptide(L)'
;MEDRRTRPGSGKTRVMAAKVAWRISQGCAPSNILALTFSRHAAGELKVPLASSIGSTWFERITKEVGAPAAAQVTTCTFHSICCHILRCFVTQLESGPSRDFVILDPDESV
;
A
#
# COMPACT_ATOMS: atom_id res chain seq x y z
N MET A 1 27.36 -15.41 -5.87
CA MET A 1 26.61 -14.14 -5.71
C MET A 1 25.50 -14.45 -4.71
N GLU A 2 25.74 -14.15 -3.43
CA GLU A 2 24.89 -14.61 -2.32
C GLU A 2 23.46 -14.05 -2.45
N ASP A 3 22.47 -14.92 -2.32
CA ASP A 3 21.04 -14.60 -2.35
C ASP A 3 20.68 -13.63 -1.22
N ARG A 4 20.42 -12.36 -1.55
CA ARG A 4 19.94 -11.32 -0.61
C ARG A 4 18.46 -11.54 -0.21
N ARG A 5 18.00 -12.78 -0.10
CA ARG A 5 16.69 -13.09 0.46
C ARG A 5 16.74 -12.98 1.97
N THR A 6 16.19 -11.88 2.44
CA THR A 6 16.00 -11.64 3.87
C THR A 6 15.00 -12.60 4.48
N ARG A 7 15.30 -13.13 5.67
CA ARG A 7 14.42 -14.05 6.40
C ARG A 7 13.08 -13.38 6.81
N PRO A 8 11.96 -14.13 6.79
CA PRO A 8 10.74 -13.75 7.50
C PRO A 8 11.05 -13.42 8.96
N GLY A 9 10.36 -12.42 9.53
CA GLY A 9 10.61 -11.98 10.91
C GLY A 9 11.77 -10.99 11.09
N SER A 10 12.49 -10.60 10.04
CA SER A 10 13.59 -9.59 10.10
C SER A 10 13.15 -8.14 10.39
N GLY A 11 11.92 -7.91 10.84
CA GLY A 11 11.44 -6.59 11.27
C GLY A 11 11.20 -5.55 10.14
N LYS A 12 11.10 -5.98 8.88
CA LYS A 12 10.94 -5.07 7.73
C LYS A 12 9.76 -4.12 7.85
N THR A 13 8.62 -4.68 8.21
CA THR A 13 7.38 -3.93 8.40
C THR A 13 7.54 -2.88 9.49
N ARG A 14 8.29 -3.20 10.57
CA ARG A 14 8.61 -2.26 11.64
C ARG A 14 9.52 -1.14 11.16
N VAL A 15 10.58 -1.46 10.42
CA VAL A 15 11.51 -0.44 9.87
C VAL A 15 10.80 0.47 8.88
N MET A 16 9.95 -0.08 8.01
CA MET A 16 9.16 0.70 7.05
C MET A 16 8.17 1.63 7.77
N ALA A 17 7.44 1.14 8.77
CA ALA A 17 6.53 1.97 9.56
C ALA A 17 7.26 3.12 10.27
N ALA A 18 8.40 2.82 10.92
CA ALA A 18 9.22 3.83 11.58
C ALA A 18 9.75 4.88 10.57
N LYS A 19 10.14 4.45 9.37
CA LYS A 19 10.58 5.36 8.30
C LYS A 19 9.46 6.28 7.82
N VAL A 20 8.23 5.77 7.69
CA VAL A 20 7.07 6.59 7.32
C VAL A 20 6.79 7.63 8.40
N ALA A 21 6.70 7.21 9.67
CA ALA A 21 6.50 8.11 10.79
C ALA A 21 7.58 9.19 10.87
N TRP A 22 8.85 8.80 10.68
CA TRP A 22 9.96 9.74 10.62
C TRP A 22 9.82 10.74 9.46
N ARG A 23 9.43 10.30 8.25
CA ARG A 23 9.23 11.24 7.13
C ARG A 23 8.13 12.25 7.44
N ILE A 24 7.04 11.83 8.07
CA ILE A 24 5.96 12.72 8.50
C ILE A 24 6.47 13.72 9.55
N SER A 25 7.24 13.27 10.54
CA SER A 25 7.82 14.17 11.55
C SER A 25 8.82 15.17 10.98
N GLN A 26 9.45 14.85 9.84
CA GLN A 26 10.30 15.79 9.08
C GLN A 26 9.49 16.75 8.17
N GLY A 27 8.16 16.81 8.31
CA GLY A 27 7.31 17.73 7.55
C GLY A 27 6.77 17.18 6.22
N CYS A 28 6.95 15.90 5.93
CA CYS A 28 6.30 15.28 4.77
C CYS A 28 4.79 15.16 5.04
N ALA A 29 3.97 15.77 4.19
CA ALA A 29 2.52 15.58 4.26
C ALA A 29 2.18 14.08 4.12
N PRO A 30 1.40 13.47 5.04
CA PRO A 30 1.11 12.04 4.98
C PRO A 30 0.40 11.62 3.68
N SER A 31 -0.40 12.51 3.09
CA SER A 31 -1.05 12.33 1.79
C SER A 31 -0.08 12.16 0.61
N ASN A 32 1.18 12.57 0.77
CA ASN A 32 2.23 12.40 -0.23
C ASN A 32 2.99 11.08 -0.09
N ILE A 33 2.57 10.20 0.84
CA ILE A 33 3.22 8.92 1.09
C ILE A 33 2.36 7.79 0.49
N LEU A 34 3.00 7.02 -0.40
CA LEU A 34 2.44 5.81 -1.01
C LEU A 34 3.20 4.57 -0.52
N ALA A 35 2.54 3.72 0.26
CA ALA A 35 3.04 2.42 0.69
C ALA A 35 2.53 1.31 -0.24
N LEU A 36 3.45 0.65 -0.96
CA LEU A 36 3.13 -0.41 -1.93
C LEU A 36 3.55 -1.78 -1.42
N THR A 37 2.74 -2.79 -1.72
CA THR A 37 3.05 -4.20 -1.43
C THR A 37 2.59 -5.13 -2.55
N PHE A 38 3.21 -6.31 -2.65
CA PHE A 38 2.83 -7.34 -3.61
C PHE A 38 1.66 -8.20 -3.14
N SER A 39 1.39 -8.27 -1.84
CA SER A 39 0.34 -9.15 -1.28
C SER A 39 -0.91 -8.37 -0.89
N ARG A 40 -2.08 -8.86 -1.30
CA ARG A 40 -3.39 -8.35 -0.82
C ARG A 40 -3.53 -8.50 0.69
N HIS A 41 -3.03 -9.60 1.26
CA HIS A 41 -3.03 -9.81 2.71
C HIS A 41 -2.22 -8.73 3.42
N ALA A 42 -1.02 -8.44 2.91
CA ALA A 42 -0.24 -7.32 3.40
C ALA A 42 -1.01 -6.00 3.21
N ALA A 43 -1.58 -5.72 2.04
CA ALA A 43 -2.38 -4.49 1.83
C ALA A 43 -3.60 -4.36 2.77
N GLY A 44 -4.21 -5.48 3.14
CA GLY A 44 -5.33 -5.56 4.08
C GLY A 44 -4.91 -5.34 5.53
N GLU A 45 -3.85 -6.03 5.98
CA GLU A 45 -3.15 -5.71 7.24
C GLU A 45 -2.69 -4.25 7.26
N LEU A 46 -2.45 -3.68 6.06
CA LEU A 46 -2.01 -2.32 5.95
C LEU A 46 -3.16 -1.29 6.12
N LYS A 47 -4.43 -1.65 5.87
CA LYS A 47 -5.57 -0.71 5.89
C LYS A 47 -6.53 -0.84 7.06
N VAL A 48 -6.64 -2.01 7.69
CA VAL A 48 -7.70 -2.27 8.67
C VAL A 48 -7.12 -2.73 10.01
N PRO A 49 -7.57 -2.16 11.14
CA PRO A 49 -7.43 -2.80 12.44
C PRO A 49 -8.41 -3.98 12.49
N LEU A 50 -8.02 -5.11 11.92
CA LEU A 50 -8.74 -6.36 12.18
C LEU A 50 -8.31 -6.81 13.57
N ALA A 51 -9.18 -6.57 14.55
CA ALA A 51 -9.09 -7.15 15.87
C ALA A 51 -8.76 -8.64 15.72
N SER A 52 -7.70 -9.10 16.38
CA SER A 52 -7.29 -10.51 16.45
C SER A 52 -6.31 -11.03 15.37
N SER A 53 -5.25 -10.29 15.08
CA SER A 53 -3.99 -10.93 14.65
C SER A 53 -2.85 -10.51 15.58
N ILE A 54 -2.21 -11.53 16.17
CA ILE A 54 -1.11 -11.43 17.14
C ILE A 54 0.08 -10.73 16.46
N GLY A 55 0.19 -9.42 16.67
CA GLY A 55 1.32 -8.59 16.22
C GLY A 55 0.88 -7.21 15.72
N SER A 56 1.43 -6.13 16.29
CA SER A 56 1.04 -4.76 15.92
C SER A 56 1.24 -4.50 14.42
N THR A 57 0.14 -4.20 13.72
CA THR A 57 0.15 -3.87 12.28
C THR A 57 0.95 -2.58 12.06
N TRP A 58 1.50 -2.38 10.86
CA TRP A 58 2.25 -1.15 10.55
C TRP A 58 1.40 0.13 10.76
N PHE A 59 0.07 0.05 10.59
CA PHE A 59 -0.87 1.15 10.73
C PHE A 59 -0.96 1.57 12.19
N GLU A 60 -1.07 0.60 13.10
CA GLU A 60 -1.01 0.84 14.54
C GLU A 60 0.32 1.51 14.93
N ARG A 61 1.43 1.07 14.33
CA ARG A 61 2.76 1.65 14.59
C ARG A 61 2.85 3.11 14.13
N ILE A 62 2.39 3.43 12.93
CA ILE A 62 2.38 4.82 12.45
C ILE A 62 1.41 5.65 13.28
N THR A 63 0.22 5.13 13.57
CA THR A 63 -0.80 5.78 14.40
C THR A 63 -0.26 6.15 15.77
N LYS A 64 0.54 5.27 16.40
CA LYS A 64 1.19 5.56 17.68
C LYS A 64 2.16 6.74 17.60
N GLU A 65 2.87 6.89 16.50
CA GLU A 65 3.92 7.91 16.34
C GLU A 65 3.37 9.26 15.85
N VAL A 66 2.38 9.28 14.96
CA VAL A 66 1.89 10.51 14.30
C VAL A 66 0.40 10.81 14.51
N GLY A 67 -0.32 9.93 15.21
CA GLY A 67 -1.76 10.03 15.43
C GLY A 67 -2.60 9.45 14.29
N ALA A 68 -3.83 9.04 14.61
CA ALA A 68 -4.74 8.41 13.65
C ALA A 68 -5.11 9.30 12.45
N PRO A 69 -5.33 10.62 12.60
CA PRO A 69 -5.67 11.48 11.45
C PRO A 69 -4.56 11.57 10.41
N ALA A 70 -3.29 11.59 10.83
CA ALA A 70 -2.15 11.61 9.93
C ALA A 70 -1.90 10.23 9.32
N ALA A 71 -2.00 9.16 10.12
CA ALA A 71 -1.83 7.79 9.64
C ALA A 71 -2.87 7.41 8.55
N ALA A 72 -4.12 7.84 8.70
CA ALA A 72 -5.20 7.57 7.75
C ALA A 72 -5.02 8.22 6.38
N GLN A 73 -4.19 9.27 6.28
CA GLN A 73 -3.89 9.95 5.03
C GLN A 73 -2.79 9.26 4.20
N VAL A 74 -2.05 8.31 4.80
CA VAL A 74 -1.04 7.54 4.06
C VAL A 74 -1.73 6.56 3.12
N THR A 75 -1.48 6.71 1.82
CA THR A 75 -2.06 5.79 0.83
C THR A 75 -1.34 4.46 0.89
N THR A 76 -2.11 3.39 1.03
CA THR A 76 -1.55 2.04 1.02
C THR A 76 -2.30 1.15 0.05
N CYS A 77 -1.59 0.40 -0.77
CA CYS A 77 -2.25 -0.44 -1.77
C CYS A 77 -1.32 -1.51 -2.33
N THR A 78 -1.90 -2.40 -3.14
CA THR A 78 -1.11 -3.31 -3.97
C THR A 78 -0.67 -2.63 -5.26
N PHE A 79 0.32 -3.20 -5.93
CA PHE A 79 0.69 -2.80 -7.30
C PHE A 79 -0.51 -2.78 -8.25
N HIS A 80 -1.33 -3.83 -8.25
CA HIS A 80 -2.52 -3.90 -9.11
C HIS A 80 -3.52 -2.79 -8.79
N SER A 81 -3.76 -2.51 -7.51
CA SER A 81 -4.67 -1.44 -7.08
C SER A 81 -4.20 -0.05 -7.54
N ILE A 82 -2.90 0.25 -7.44
CA ILE A 82 -2.37 1.54 -7.90
C ILE A 82 -2.39 1.65 -9.43
N CYS A 83 -2.01 0.59 -10.16
CA CYS A 83 -2.06 0.59 -11.61
C CYS A 83 -3.49 0.79 -12.12
N CYS A 84 -4.47 0.11 -11.53
CA CYS A 84 -5.89 0.29 -11.86
C CYS A 84 -6.36 1.72 -11.54
N HIS A 85 -5.96 2.30 -10.41
CA HIS A 85 -6.29 3.68 -10.07
C HIS A 85 -5.72 4.68 -11.09
N ILE A 86 -4.44 4.54 -11.44
CA ILE A 86 -3.77 5.37 -12.46
C ILE A 86 -4.51 5.26 -13.79
N LEU A 87 -4.81 4.04 -14.25
CA LEU A 87 -5.59 3.84 -15.48
C LEU A 87 -6.95 4.55 -15.40
N ARG A 88 -7.72 4.38 -14.32
CA ARG A 88 -9.01 5.06 -14.17
C ARG A 88 -8.94 6.59 -14.17
N CYS A 89 -7.78 7.17 -13.82
CA CYS A 89 -7.56 8.61 -13.85
C CYS A 89 -7.13 9.11 -15.23
N PHE A 90 -6.34 8.32 -15.98
CA PHE A 90 -5.62 8.80 -17.15
C PHE A 90 -5.90 8.02 -18.45
N VAL A 91 -6.73 6.98 -18.43
CA VAL A 91 -6.96 6.11 -19.61
C VAL A 91 -7.49 6.86 -20.82
N THR A 92 -8.25 7.94 -20.64
CA THR A 92 -8.75 8.78 -21.75
C THR A 92 -7.66 9.54 -22.50
N GLN A 93 -6.42 9.55 -21.97
CA GLN A 93 -5.26 10.13 -22.65
C GLN A 93 -4.56 9.13 -23.58
N LEU A 94 -4.96 7.86 -23.55
CA LEU A 94 -4.43 6.83 -24.45
C LEU A 94 -5.22 6.87 -25.76
N GLU A 95 -4.53 7.09 -26.89
CA GLU A 95 -5.14 7.20 -28.23
C GLU A 95 -5.97 5.96 -28.62
N SER A 96 -5.62 4.79 -28.10
CA SER A 96 -6.32 3.51 -28.30
C SER A 96 -6.59 2.78 -26.97
N GLY A 97 -6.90 3.54 -25.91
CA GLY A 97 -7.19 2.99 -24.58
C GLY A 97 -8.62 2.45 -24.44
N PRO A 98 -8.87 1.55 -23.47
CA PRO A 98 -10.23 1.16 -23.12
C PRO A 98 -11.01 2.33 -22.49
N SER A 99 -12.32 2.20 -22.38
CA SER A 99 -13.13 3.18 -21.65
C SER A 99 -12.77 3.19 -20.15
N ARG A 100 -13.11 4.29 -19.46
CA ARG A 100 -12.82 4.48 -18.02
C ARG A 100 -13.46 3.41 -17.12
N ASP A 101 -14.55 2.81 -17.57
CA ASP A 101 -15.31 1.75 -16.94
C ASP A 101 -14.87 0.34 -17.39
N PHE A 102 -13.63 0.18 -17.86
CA PHE A 102 -13.06 -1.13 -18.20
C PHE A 102 -13.20 -2.15 -17.06
N VAL A 103 -13.43 -3.40 -17.45
CA VAL A 103 -13.48 -4.54 -16.54
C VAL A 103 -12.09 -5.18 -16.49
N ILE A 104 -11.65 -5.57 -15.30
CA ILE A 104 -10.46 -6.41 -15.14
C ILE A 104 -10.94 -7.86 -15.28
N LEU A 105 -10.58 -8.50 -16.38
CA LEU A 105 -10.89 -9.91 -16.60
C LEU A 105 -10.03 -10.78 -15.70
N ASP A 106 -10.64 -11.78 -15.09
CA ASP A 106 -9.86 -12.84 -14.46
C ASP A 106 -9.17 -13.70 -15.52
N PRO A 107 -7.99 -14.27 -15.25
CA PRO A 107 -7.23 -15.04 -16.25
C PRO A 107 -8.00 -16.24 -16.83
N ASP A 108 -8.96 -16.75 -16.06
CA ASP A 108 -9.81 -17.89 -16.41
C ASP A 108 -11.10 -17.46 -17.14
N GLU A 109 -11.37 -16.15 -17.25
CA GLU A 109 -12.48 -15.62 -18.04
C GLU A 109 -12.01 -15.36 -19.48
N SER A 110 -12.43 -16.24 -20.40
CA SER A 110 -12.26 -16.04 -21.84
C SER A 110 -13.40 -15.20 -22.42
N VAL A 111 -13.05 -14.26 -23.31
CA VAL A 111 -13.96 -13.52 -24.21
C VAL A 111 -14.61 -14.43 -25.24
#